data_AF-A0A2V8PMD5-F1
#
_entry.id   AF-A0A2V8PMD5-F1
#
_cell.length_a   1.000
_cell.length_b   1.000
_cell.length_c   1.000
_cell.angle_alpha   90.00
_cell.angle_beta   90.00
_cell.angle_gamma   90.00
#
_symmetry.space_group_name_H-M   'P 1'
#
loop_
_entity.id
_entity.type
_entity.pdbx_description
1 polymer ?
#
loop_
_entity_poly.entity_id
_entity_poly.type
_entity_poly.pdbx_seq_one_letter_code
_entity_poly.pdbx_strand_id
1 'polypeptide(L)'
;MRIGRIHFVFRMSHYKCAVAGLLILTLSALAFYAQALKPKALFLTYQEAQPVLEALEEVLPPDLKGKSSKDLTAFWPTWISRRDAEIRGRLALGDEDSLVNLLLFGTSYTKQPRITIDEIVAIAQTANSSNESQAASSKALTILKARVDDLIEGLIAPGANERLLFGRQVMIQRTGYQPGTAAGHQRLRDYLLTSVSRVLKEQGSYAKALAAARSMGDPSEEFAERSRMYRNRGLSSDTSLLPNYGLEESLKALLSRGLIQPGSVKRIAVVGPGLDFTDKQEGFDFYPQQTIQPFAIIDSVLRLKLARSDALEVVTFDLSPRVNDHLERAKQRAQRGSSYVVQLPRDPNATWKPGAVQYWSQFGDQIGSATTPAAIPAGVSGLKVRAVSIRPAIVSRITPADLNIVLQHPELPAAERFDLIIATNILLYYDTFEQSLALLNVERMLRPGGFLLSNNALLELPFSRVHAVDYLTVVYSDRPDDGDHIVWYQRASD
;
A
#
# COMPACT_ATOMS: atom_id res chain seq x y z
N MET A 1 -67.43 53.88 -4.09
CA MET A 1 -66.35 54.53 -3.30
C MET A 1 -65.03 54.21 -3.98
N ARG A 2 -64.38 55.20 -4.60
CA ARG A 2 -63.11 55.03 -5.33
C ARG A 2 -61.96 54.86 -4.32
N ILE A 3 -61.15 53.81 -4.46
CA ILE A 3 -59.88 53.67 -3.76
C ILE A 3 -58.77 53.62 -4.81
N GLY A 4 -57.85 54.58 -4.72
CA GLY A 4 -56.78 54.83 -5.69
C GLY A 4 -55.59 53.89 -5.55
N ARG A 5 -54.92 53.68 -6.68
CA ARG A 5 -53.61 53.03 -6.82
C ARG A 5 -52.51 53.86 -6.16
N ILE A 6 -51.66 53.22 -5.37
CA ILE A 6 -50.33 53.74 -4.99
C ILE A 6 -49.29 52.86 -5.71
N HIS A 7 -48.49 53.48 -6.57
CA HIS A 7 -47.28 52.88 -7.15
C HIS A 7 -46.11 53.14 -6.19
N PHE A 8 -45.51 52.08 -5.65
CA PHE A 8 -44.18 52.15 -5.04
C PHE A 8 -43.16 51.59 -6.03
N VAL A 9 -42.35 52.46 -6.62
CA VAL A 9 -41.19 52.08 -7.45
C VAL A 9 -40.02 51.80 -6.51
N PHE A 10 -39.67 50.54 -6.32
CA PHE A 10 -38.44 50.15 -5.63
C PHE A 10 -37.25 50.31 -6.59
N ARG A 11 -36.52 51.43 -6.45
CA ARG A 11 -35.26 51.68 -7.14
C ARG A 11 -34.14 50.93 -6.40
N MET A 12 -33.97 49.64 -6.68
CA MET A 12 -32.83 48.88 -6.15
C MET A 12 -31.53 49.31 -6.84
N SER A 13 -30.64 49.88 -6.03
CA SER A 13 -29.30 50.33 -6.41
C SER A 13 -28.47 49.22 -7.07
N HIS A 14 -28.06 49.44 -8.32
CA HIS A 14 -27.21 48.54 -9.11
C HIS A 14 -25.81 48.28 -8.50
N TYR A 15 -25.43 48.97 -7.43
CA TYR A 15 -24.12 48.82 -6.81
C TYR A 15 -23.99 47.58 -5.90
N LYS A 16 -25.09 46.98 -5.42
CA LYS A 16 -25.01 45.81 -4.51
C LYS A 16 -24.92 44.46 -5.24
N CYS A 17 -25.42 44.36 -6.47
CA CYS A 17 -25.28 43.13 -7.27
C CYS A 17 -23.86 42.95 -7.84
N ALA A 18 -23.15 44.03 -8.15
CA ALA A 18 -21.79 43.97 -8.66
C ALA A 18 -20.78 43.45 -7.61
N VAL A 19 -20.94 43.84 -6.34
CA VAL A 19 -20.05 43.41 -5.25
C VAL A 19 -20.30 41.94 -4.87
N ALA A 20 -21.56 41.49 -4.89
CA ALA A 20 -21.89 40.07 -4.67
C ALA A 20 -21.40 39.18 -5.82
N GLY A 21 -21.49 39.65 -7.07
CA GLY A 21 -20.95 38.95 -8.24
C GLY A 21 -19.43 38.85 -8.24
N LEU A 22 -18.72 39.91 -7.81
CA LEU A 22 -17.26 39.90 -7.71
C LEU A 22 -16.76 38.96 -6.59
N LEU A 23 -17.44 38.91 -5.44
CA LEU A 23 -17.09 38.01 -4.33
C LEU A 23 -17.28 36.53 -4.70
N ILE A 24 -18.35 36.20 -5.45
CA ILE A 24 -18.61 34.84 -5.92
C ILE A 24 -17.61 34.43 -7.01
N LEU A 25 -17.21 35.34 -7.91
CA LEU A 25 -16.16 35.07 -8.91
C LEU A 25 -14.77 34.90 -8.27
N THR A 26 -14.44 35.66 -7.21
CA THR A 26 -13.17 35.46 -6.48
C THR A 26 -13.16 34.18 -5.64
N LEU A 27 -14.29 33.78 -5.02
CA LEU A 27 -14.40 32.50 -4.30
C LEU A 27 -14.40 31.30 -5.26
N SER A 28 -14.96 31.45 -6.46
CA SER A 28 -14.91 30.41 -7.51
C SER A 28 -13.52 30.28 -8.11
N ALA A 29 -12.80 31.40 -8.30
CA ALA A 29 -11.41 31.39 -8.76
C ALA A 29 -10.46 30.81 -7.70
N LEU A 30 -10.65 31.09 -6.41
CA LEU A 30 -9.86 30.49 -5.33
C LEU A 30 -10.18 28.99 -5.12
N ALA A 31 -11.42 28.56 -5.38
CA ALA A 31 -11.77 27.13 -5.37
C ALA A 31 -11.23 26.36 -6.59
N PHE A 32 -11.03 27.03 -7.73
CA PHE A 32 -10.36 26.45 -8.91
C PHE A 32 -8.83 26.39 -8.76
N TYR A 33 -8.22 27.21 -7.91
CA TYR A 33 -6.76 27.26 -7.70
C TYR A 33 -6.22 26.22 -6.71
N ALA A 34 -7.06 25.42 -6.06
CA ALA A 34 -6.64 24.38 -5.11
C ALA A 34 -6.94 22.94 -5.58
N GLN A 35 -7.18 22.73 -6.88
CA GLN A 35 -6.79 21.45 -7.46
C GLN A 35 -5.27 21.49 -7.61
N ALA A 36 -4.55 21.01 -6.59
CA ALA A 36 -3.17 20.64 -6.76
C ALA A 36 -3.12 19.72 -7.99
N LEU A 37 -2.57 20.23 -9.10
CA LEU A 37 -2.34 19.45 -10.30
C LEU A 37 -1.59 18.19 -9.84
N LYS A 38 -2.09 17.01 -10.22
CA LYS A 38 -1.38 15.76 -9.92
C LYS A 38 0.03 15.92 -10.46
N PRO A 39 1.07 15.73 -9.63
CA PRO A 39 2.43 15.95 -10.09
C PRO A 39 2.71 15.02 -11.26
N LYS A 40 3.24 15.59 -12.35
CA LYS A 40 3.56 14.84 -13.57
C LYS A 40 4.70 13.89 -13.26
N ALA A 41 4.49 12.59 -13.48
CA ALA A 41 5.55 11.59 -13.39
C ALA A 41 6.50 11.72 -14.58
N LEU A 42 7.80 11.82 -14.29
CA LEU A 42 8.88 11.85 -15.27
C LEU A 42 9.74 10.60 -15.09
N PHE A 43 10.13 9.99 -16.20
CA PHE A 43 11.14 8.93 -16.18
C PHE A 43 12.52 9.50 -15.85
N LEU A 44 13.33 8.74 -15.10
CA LEU A 44 14.76 9.01 -14.98
C LEU A 44 15.38 9.07 -16.37
N THR A 45 16.16 10.11 -16.65
CA THR A 45 16.99 10.18 -17.84
C THR A 45 18.26 9.36 -17.66
N TYR A 46 18.94 9.04 -18.78
CA TYR A 46 20.20 8.30 -18.72
C TYR A 46 21.24 9.01 -17.87
N GLN A 47 21.39 10.33 -18.04
CA GLN A 47 22.36 11.14 -17.30
C GLN A 47 22.14 11.05 -15.79
N GLU A 48 20.88 10.92 -15.36
CA GLU A 48 20.53 10.83 -13.95
C GLU A 48 20.81 9.43 -13.40
N ALA A 49 20.52 8.39 -14.18
CA ALA A 49 20.78 7.01 -13.80
C ALA A 49 22.25 6.57 -13.99
N GLN A 50 23.05 7.33 -14.74
CA GLN A 50 24.44 6.98 -15.09
C GLN A 50 25.30 6.61 -13.87
N PRO A 51 25.29 7.36 -12.75
CA PRO A 51 26.08 6.98 -11.58
C PRO A 51 25.69 5.60 -11.00
N VAL A 52 24.40 5.25 -11.02
CA VAL A 52 23.91 3.93 -10.58
C VAL A 52 24.37 2.84 -11.54
N LEU A 53 24.30 3.11 -12.85
CA LEU A 53 24.74 2.17 -13.89
C LEU A 53 26.23 1.84 -13.76
N GLU A 54 27.06 2.86 -13.54
CA GLU A 54 28.51 2.71 -13.37
C GLU A 54 28.85 2.00 -12.05
N ALA A 55 28.20 2.36 -10.93
CA ALA A 55 28.49 1.74 -9.64
C ALA A 55 28.01 0.28 -9.54
N LEU A 56 27.06 -0.14 -10.37
CA LEU A 56 26.47 -1.49 -10.37
C LEU A 56 26.76 -2.28 -11.65
N GLU A 57 27.82 -1.94 -12.38
CA GLU A 57 28.18 -2.55 -13.68
C GLU A 57 28.12 -4.10 -13.66
N GLU A 58 28.58 -4.72 -12.58
CA GLU A 58 28.63 -6.18 -12.44
C GLU A 58 27.26 -6.85 -12.33
N VAL A 59 26.27 -6.15 -11.76
CA VAL A 59 24.94 -6.68 -11.46
C VAL A 59 23.85 -6.05 -12.33
N LEU A 60 24.25 -5.35 -13.41
CA LEU A 60 23.30 -4.79 -14.35
C LEU A 60 22.41 -5.86 -15.00
N PRO A 61 21.14 -5.52 -15.31
CA PRO A 61 20.30 -6.34 -16.16
C PRO A 61 21.01 -6.79 -17.45
N PRO A 62 20.77 -8.02 -17.95
CA PRO A 62 21.49 -8.57 -19.09
C PRO A 62 21.44 -7.71 -20.36
N ASP A 63 20.37 -6.94 -20.53
CA ASP A 63 20.13 -6.06 -21.66
C ASP A 63 20.78 -4.68 -21.52
N LEU A 64 21.35 -4.34 -20.37
CA LEU A 64 22.18 -3.16 -20.16
C LEU A 64 23.68 -3.51 -20.11
N LYS A 65 24.02 -4.73 -19.68
CA LYS A 65 25.41 -5.17 -19.47
C LYS A 65 26.24 -5.14 -20.77
N GLY A 66 27.48 -4.66 -20.67
CA GLY A 66 28.47 -4.65 -21.75
C GLY A 66 28.22 -3.63 -22.87
N LYS A 67 27.25 -2.73 -22.73
CA LYS A 67 27.00 -1.64 -23.69
C LYS A 67 27.89 -0.42 -23.41
N SER A 68 28.31 0.28 -24.46
CA SER A 68 29.03 1.55 -24.28
C SER A 68 28.10 2.64 -23.73
N SER A 69 28.65 3.68 -23.09
CA SER A 69 27.87 4.83 -22.59
C SER A 69 27.04 5.50 -23.69
N LYS A 70 27.57 5.57 -24.93
CA LYS A 70 26.83 6.10 -26.10
C LYS A 70 25.62 5.22 -26.45
N ASP A 71 25.80 3.91 -26.45
CA ASP A 71 24.71 2.96 -26.76
C ASP A 71 23.66 2.96 -25.66
N LEU A 72 24.07 3.03 -24.39
CA LEU A 72 23.17 3.14 -23.25
C LEU A 72 22.36 4.43 -23.30
N THR A 73 22.98 5.58 -23.60
CA THR A 73 22.28 6.86 -23.74
C THR A 73 21.15 6.79 -24.78
N ALA A 74 21.43 6.17 -25.94
CA ALA A 74 20.45 6.02 -27.01
C ALA A 74 19.37 4.98 -26.68
N PHE A 75 19.72 3.91 -25.97
CA PHE A 75 18.81 2.81 -25.63
C PHE A 75 17.92 3.09 -24.41
N TRP A 76 18.39 3.93 -23.47
CA TRP A 76 17.76 4.15 -22.17
C TRP A 76 16.28 4.54 -22.23
N PRO A 77 15.81 5.48 -23.08
CA PRO A 77 14.40 5.85 -23.12
C PRO A 77 13.47 4.67 -23.46
N THR A 78 13.92 3.79 -24.36
CA THR A 78 13.19 2.58 -24.73
C THR A 78 13.26 1.54 -23.62
N TRP A 79 14.43 1.36 -23.01
CA TRP A 79 14.64 0.43 -21.92
C TRP A 79 13.75 0.76 -20.71
N ILE A 80 13.77 2.02 -20.25
CA ILE A 80 13.05 2.44 -19.04
C ILE A 80 11.54 2.37 -19.22
N SER A 81 11.02 2.75 -20.39
CA SER A 81 9.59 2.65 -20.71
C SER A 81 9.12 1.19 -20.77
N ARG A 82 9.91 0.31 -21.40
CA ARG A 82 9.61 -1.13 -21.42
C ARG A 82 9.66 -1.71 -20.01
N ARG A 83 10.66 -1.36 -19.20
CA ARG A 83 10.81 -1.86 -17.82
C ARG A 83 9.65 -1.39 -16.93
N ASP A 84 9.14 -0.18 -17.14
CA ASP A 84 7.94 0.31 -16.46
C ASP A 84 6.71 -0.55 -16.80
N ALA A 85 6.50 -0.84 -18.08
CA ALA A 85 5.41 -1.73 -18.52
C ALA A 85 5.54 -3.14 -17.93
N GLU A 86 6.76 -3.68 -17.85
CA GLU A 86 7.03 -4.98 -17.21
C GLU A 86 6.71 -4.97 -15.72
N ILE A 87 7.16 -3.95 -14.99
CA ILE A 87 6.87 -3.78 -13.55
C ILE A 87 5.36 -3.66 -13.34
N ARG A 88 4.66 -2.83 -14.11
CA ARG A 88 3.21 -2.69 -14.05
C ARG A 88 2.49 -3.99 -14.40
N GLY A 89 3.03 -4.77 -15.34
CA GLY A 89 2.53 -6.10 -15.68
C GLY A 89 2.53 -7.09 -14.50
N ARG A 90 3.41 -6.90 -13.51
CA ARG A 90 3.45 -7.73 -12.30
C ARG A 90 2.26 -7.49 -11.35
N LEU A 91 1.52 -6.39 -11.50
CA LEU A 91 0.28 -6.16 -10.73
C LEU A 91 -0.73 -7.27 -10.93
N ALA A 92 -0.91 -7.70 -12.18
CA ALA A 92 -1.90 -8.72 -12.49
C ALA A 92 -1.59 -10.04 -11.77
N LEU A 93 -0.31 -10.35 -11.52
CA LEU A 93 0.08 -11.54 -10.75
C LEU A 93 -0.17 -11.33 -9.25
N GLY A 94 0.04 -10.13 -8.73
CA GLY A 94 -0.30 -9.79 -7.34
C GLY A 94 -1.81 -9.80 -7.08
N ASP A 95 -2.61 -9.41 -8.06
CA ASP A 95 -4.07 -9.51 -8.02
C ASP A 95 -4.53 -10.98 -7.95
N GLU A 96 -3.89 -11.87 -8.72
CA GLU A 96 -4.12 -13.32 -8.64
C GLU A 96 -3.72 -13.89 -7.27
N ASP A 97 -2.55 -13.52 -6.75
CA ASP A 97 -2.11 -13.89 -5.40
C ASP A 97 -3.09 -13.42 -4.32
N SER A 98 -3.71 -12.25 -4.51
CA SER A 98 -4.71 -11.70 -3.59
C SER A 98 -5.99 -12.56 -3.59
N LEU A 99 -6.38 -13.11 -4.74
CA LEU A 99 -7.49 -14.06 -4.82
C LEU A 99 -7.15 -15.42 -4.20
N VAL A 100 -5.89 -15.84 -4.27
CA VAL A 100 -5.43 -17.02 -3.53
C VAL A 100 -5.55 -16.78 -2.02
N ASN A 101 -5.16 -15.60 -1.51
CA ASN A 101 -5.35 -15.27 -0.09
C ASN A 101 -6.83 -15.24 0.30
N LEU A 102 -7.69 -14.65 -0.54
CA LEU A 102 -9.15 -14.70 -0.33
C LEU A 102 -9.65 -16.15 -0.29
N LEU A 103 -9.21 -16.99 -1.23
CA LEU A 103 -9.57 -18.40 -1.29
C LEU A 103 -9.15 -19.17 -0.02
N LEU A 104 -7.98 -18.87 0.54
CA LEU A 104 -7.45 -19.60 1.70
C LEU A 104 -8.06 -19.10 3.02
N PHE A 105 -8.22 -17.79 3.17
CA PHE A 105 -8.49 -17.16 4.47
C PHE A 105 -9.85 -16.46 4.55
N GLY A 106 -10.42 -16.08 3.41
CA GLY A 106 -11.66 -15.31 3.33
C GLY A 106 -12.87 -16.03 3.92
N THR A 107 -13.88 -15.26 4.31
CA THR A 107 -15.08 -15.76 5.00
C THR A 107 -16.37 -15.30 4.34
N SER A 108 -16.32 -14.28 3.47
CA SER A 108 -17.53 -13.68 2.89
C SER A 108 -18.23 -14.52 1.82
N TYR A 109 -17.54 -15.51 1.25
CA TYR A 109 -18.06 -16.31 0.13
C TYR A 109 -18.31 -17.79 0.50
N THR A 110 -17.88 -18.24 1.68
CA THR A 110 -17.89 -19.67 2.06
C THR A 110 -18.18 -19.85 3.55
N LYS A 111 -18.72 -21.01 3.91
CA LYS A 111 -18.87 -21.47 5.29
C LYS A 111 -17.80 -22.50 5.69
N GLN A 112 -16.93 -22.88 4.77
CA GLN A 112 -15.85 -23.81 5.06
C GLN A 112 -14.86 -23.19 6.06
N PRO A 113 -14.21 -24.00 6.91
CA PRO A 113 -13.14 -23.50 7.76
C PRO A 113 -12.02 -22.91 6.91
N ARG A 114 -11.28 -21.96 7.50
CA ARG A 114 -10.07 -21.41 6.90
C ARG A 114 -9.00 -22.49 6.82
N ILE A 115 -8.10 -22.36 5.85
CA ILE A 115 -6.91 -23.20 5.77
C ILE A 115 -5.76 -22.44 6.42
N THR A 116 -5.20 -23.00 7.48
CA THR A 116 -4.05 -22.43 8.20
C THR A 116 -2.76 -22.60 7.41
N ILE A 117 -1.72 -21.82 7.75
CA ILE A 117 -0.39 -21.95 7.15
C ILE A 117 0.19 -23.35 7.40
N ASP A 118 -0.05 -23.94 8.57
CA ASP A 118 0.42 -25.29 8.90
C ASP A 118 -0.27 -26.35 8.03
N GLU A 119 -1.57 -26.23 7.80
CA GLU A 119 -2.31 -27.11 6.88
C GLU A 119 -1.85 -26.95 5.43
N ILE A 120 -1.52 -25.71 5.02
CA ILE A 120 -0.91 -25.41 3.72
C ILE A 120 0.43 -26.12 3.55
N VAL A 121 1.30 -26.05 4.56
CA VAL A 121 2.61 -26.71 4.56
C VAL A 121 2.44 -28.23 4.51
N ALA A 122 1.49 -28.78 5.28
CA ALA A 122 1.16 -30.20 5.24
C ALA A 122 0.69 -30.67 3.86
N ILE A 123 -0.18 -29.91 3.18
CA ILE A 123 -0.60 -30.19 1.79
C ILE A 123 0.61 -30.20 0.83
N ALA A 124 1.55 -29.26 1.00
CA ALA A 124 2.71 -29.14 0.12
C ALA A 124 3.75 -30.28 0.33
N GLN A 125 3.79 -30.90 1.50
CA GLN A 125 4.80 -31.91 1.88
C GLN A 125 4.36 -33.37 1.67
N THR A 126 3.16 -33.62 1.12
CA THR A 126 2.50 -34.94 1.05
C THR A 126 3.19 -36.02 0.20
N ALA A 127 4.46 -35.87 -0.17
CA ALA A 127 5.23 -36.87 -0.90
C ALA A 127 6.09 -37.80 0.00
N ASN A 128 6.31 -37.49 1.29
CA ASN A 128 7.33 -38.19 2.12
C ASN A 128 6.97 -38.45 3.60
N SER A 129 5.69 -38.48 4.01
CA SER A 129 5.32 -38.53 5.45
C SER A 129 4.23 -39.54 5.83
N SER A 130 4.16 -39.83 7.14
CA SER A 130 3.39 -40.88 7.84
C SER A 130 1.86 -40.82 7.63
N ASN A 131 1.14 -41.90 8.01
CA ASN A 131 -0.30 -42.05 7.81
C ASN A 131 -1.17 -40.91 8.41
N GLU A 132 -0.78 -40.33 9.55
CA GLU A 132 -1.51 -39.21 10.17
C GLU A 132 -1.34 -37.90 9.39
N SER A 133 -0.12 -37.61 8.91
CA SER A 133 0.15 -36.46 8.03
C SER A 133 -0.63 -36.58 6.71
N GLN A 134 -0.77 -37.79 6.17
CA GLN A 134 -1.58 -38.03 4.96
C GLN A 134 -3.07 -37.78 5.17
N ALA A 135 -3.62 -38.15 6.33
CA ALA A 135 -5.03 -37.91 6.67
C ALA A 135 -5.33 -36.41 6.86
N ALA A 136 -4.45 -35.68 7.55
CA ALA A 136 -4.56 -34.22 7.71
C ALA A 136 -4.48 -33.50 6.36
N SER A 137 -3.51 -33.84 5.51
CA SER A 137 -3.39 -33.29 4.16
C SER A 137 -4.60 -33.62 3.28
N SER A 138 -5.19 -34.82 3.41
CA SER A 138 -6.40 -35.22 2.68
C SER A 138 -7.63 -34.41 3.10
N LYS A 139 -7.78 -34.14 4.40
CA LYS A 139 -8.84 -33.27 4.94
C LYS A 139 -8.67 -31.84 4.44
N ALA A 140 -7.48 -31.28 4.54
CA ALA A 140 -7.19 -29.92 4.11
C ALA A 140 -7.39 -29.75 2.58
N LEU A 141 -7.02 -30.74 1.77
CA LEU A 141 -7.29 -30.76 0.33
C LEU A 141 -8.79 -30.82 0.02
N THR A 142 -9.57 -31.56 0.82
CA THR A 142 -11.04 -31.61 0.68
C THR A 142 -11.67 -30.24 0.97
N ILE A 143 -11.23 -29.59 2.05
CA ILE A 143 -11.64 -28.22 2.40
C ILE A 143 -11.26 -27.24 1.27
N LEU A 144 -10.03 -27.31 0.75
CA LEU A 144 -9.58 -26.46 -0.35
C LEU A 144 -10.46 -26.62 -1.58
N LYS A 145 -10.77 -27.85 -1.99
CA LYS A 145 -11.63 -28.12 -3.14
C LYS A 145 -13.03 -27.54 -2.95
N ALA A 146 -13.63 -27.70 -1.75
CA ALA A 146 -14.93 -27.13 -1.43
C ALA A 146 -14.89 -25.59 -1.44
N ARG A 147 -13.82 -24.98 -0.93
CA ARG A 147 -13.62 -23.52 -0.96
C ARG A 147 -13.45 -23.00 -2.39
N VAL A 148 -12.79 -23.74 -3.27
CA VAL A 148 -12.70 -23.36 -4.69
C VAL A 148 -14.09 -23.32 -5.32
N ASP A 149 -14.92 -24.32 -5.05
CA ASP A 149 -16.28 -24.39 -5.59
C ASP A 149 -17.15 -23.25 -5.06
N ASP A 150 -17.12 -23.00 -3.74
CA ASP A 150 -17.81 -21.88 -3.11
C ASP A 150 -17.34 -20.53 -3.68
N LEU A 151 -16.04 -20.37 -3.95
CA LEU A 151 -15.50 -19.15 -4.53
C LEU A 151 -16.04 -18.95 -5.94
N ILE A 152 -16.03 -20.00 -6.77
CA ILE A 152 -16.57 -19.93 -8.14
C ILE A 152 -18.05 -19.56 -8.13
N GLU A 153 -18.86 -20.13 -7.24
CA GLU A 153 -20.26 -19.73 -7.04
C GLU A 153 -20.38 -18.25 -6.63
N GLY A 154 -19.53 -17.79 -5.72
CA GLY A 154 -19.43 -16.37 -5.38
C GLY A 154 -19.04 -15.49 -6.58
N LEU A 155 -18.17 -15.98 -7.46
CA LEU A 155 -17.81 -15.29 -8.70
C LEU A 155 -18.94 -15.34 -9.74
N ILE A 156 -19.87 -16.30 -9.69
CA ILE A 156 -21.07 -16.38 -10.53
C ILE A 156 -22.18 -15.43 -10.04
N ALA A 157 -22.27 -15.19 -8.73
CA ALA A 157 -23.25 -14.31 -8.12
C ALA A 157 -22.64 -13.38 -7.04
N PRO A 158 -21.79 -12.40 -7.41
CA PRO A 158 -21.01 -11.59 -6.47
C PRO A 158 -21.86 -10.59 -5.68
N GLY A 159 -23.08 -10.30 -6.12
CA GLY A 159 -23.92 -9.25 -5.54
C GLY A 159 -23.17 -7.91 -5.52
N ALA A 160 -23.14 -7.27 -4.34
CA ALA A 160 -22.40 -6.03 -4.09
C ALA A 160 -20.99 -6.28 -3.47
N ASN A 161 -20.54 -7.52 -3.36
CA ASN A 161 -19.23 -7.82 -2.78
C ASN A 161 -18.12 -7.39 -3.74
N GLU A 162 -17.45 -6.28 -3.41
CA GLU A 162 -16.38 -5.67 -4.21
C GLU A 162 -15.25 -6.66 -4.52
N ARG A 163 -14.96 -7.60 -3.61
CA ARG A 163 -13.89 -8.59 -3.79
C ARG A 163 -14.26 -9.65 -4.82
N LEU A 164 -15.51 -10.11 -4.80
CA LEU A 164 -16.01 -11.10 -5.76
C LEU A 164 -16.23 -10.47 -7.15
N LEU A 165 -16.69 -9.21 -7.21
CA LEU A 165 -16.76 -8.45 -8.47
C LEU A 165 -15.37 -8.32 -9.11
N PHE A 166 -14.38 -7.94 -8.29
CA PHE A 166 -12.99 -7.86 -8.72
C PHE A 166 -12.44 -9.24 -9.13
N GLY A 167 -12.64 -10.28 -8.32
CA GLY A 167 -12.18 -11.63 -8.61
C GLY A 167 -12.75 -12.19 -9.90
N ARG A 168 -14.02 -11.91 -10.20
CA ARG A 168 -14.64 -12.27 -11.48
C ARG A 168 -13.91 -11.60 -12.63
N GLN A 169 -13.64 -10.30 -12.53
CA GLN A 169 -12.93 -9.56 -13.58
C GLN A 169 -11.54 -10.15 -13.83
N VAL A 170 -10.76 -10.38 -12.77
CA VAL A 170 -9.42 -10.98 -12.87
C VAL A 170 -9.50 -12.37 -13.50
N MET A 171 -10.41 -13.23 -13.06
CA MET A 171 -10.54 -14.59 -13.61
C MET A 171 -10.92 -14.58 -15.09
N ILE A 172 -11.83 -13.70 -15.52
CA ILE A 172 -12.17 -13.54 -16.94
C ILE A 172 -10.95 -13.08 -17.74
N GLN A 173 -10.20 -12.08 -17.23
CA GLN A 173 -9.01 -11.57 -17.91
C GLN A 173 -7.90 -12.63 -18.01
N ARG A 174 -7.74 -13.48 -16.98
CA ARG A 174 -6.70 -14.51 -16.93
C ARG A 174 -7.01 -15.75 -17.76
N THR A 175 -8.27 -16.18 -17.75
CA THR A 175 -8.67 -17.46 -18.35
C THR A 175 -9.37 -17.29 -19.69
N GLY A 176 -9.99 -16.14 -19.95
CA GLY A 176 -10.88 -15.92 -21.09
C GLY A 176 -12.27 -16.55 -20.93
N TYR A 177 -12.57 -17.19 -19.80
CA TYR A 177 -13.84 -17.91 -19.58
C TYR A 177 -14.77 -17.17 -18.62
N GLN A 178 -16.07 -17.30 -18.89
CA GLN A 178 -17.13 -16.84 -18.00
C GLN A 178 -17.41 -17.88 -16.91
N PRO A 179 -17.39 -17.51 -15.60
CA PRO A 179 -17.58 -18.46 -14.50
C PRO A 179 -18.88 -19.29 -14.59
N GLY A 180 -19.97 -18.70 -15.10
CA GLY A 180 -21.29 -19.34 -15.13
C GLY A 180 -21.50 -20.39 -16.23
N THR A 181 -20.48 -20.68 -17.04
CA THR A 181 -20.56 -21.74 -18.06
C THR A 181 -19.94 -23.02 -17.52
N ALA A 182 -20.41 -24.21 -17.92
CA ALA A 182 -19.82 -25.48 -17.45
C ALA A 182 -18.31 -25.58 -17.78
N ALA A 183 -17.93 -25.18 -19.00
CA ALA A 183 -16.53 -25.13 -19.41
C ALA A 183 -15.72 -24.10 -18.58
N GLY A 184 -16.30 -22.93 -18.32
CA GLY A 184 -15.66 -21.90 -17.51
C GLY A 184 -15.50 -22.31 -16.05
N HIS A 185 -16.51 -22.92 -15.44
CA HIS A 185 -16.45 -23.44 -14.08
C HIS A 185 -15.27 -24.41 -13.91
N GLN A 186 -15.18 -25.42 -14.79
CA GLN A 186 -14.07 -26.38 -14.74
C GLN A 186 -12.71 -25.71 -14.96
N ARG A 187 -12.61 -24.79 -15.92
CA ARG A 187 -11.34 -24.08 -16.19
C ARG A 187 -10.89 -23.21 -15.04
N LEU A 188 -11.83 -22.50 -14.40
CA LEU A 188 -11.54 -21.69 -13.21
C LEU A 188 -11.10 -22.56 -12.04
N ARG A 189 -11.73 -23.72 -11.85
CA ARG A 189 -11.33 -24.69 -10.81
C ARG A 189 -9.88 -25.11 -10.99
N ASP A 190 -9.52 -25.57 -12.19
CA ASP A 190 -8.15 -26.03 -12.50
C ASP A 190 -7.13 -24.89 -12.36
N TYR A 191 -7.50 -23.69 -12.81
CA TYR A 191 -6.65 -22.50 -12.71
C TYR A 191 -6.40 -22.11 -11.26
N LEU A 192 -7.44 -21.99 -10.42
CA LEU A 192 -7.31 -21.62 -9.01
C LEU A 192 -6.46 -22.63 -8.22
N LEU A 193 -6.64 -23.93 -8.45
CA LEU A 193 -5.81 -24.98 -7.81
C LEU A 193 -4.34 -24.90 -8.25
N THR A 194 -4.10 -24.56 -9.51
CA THR A 194 -2.75 -24.32 -10.03
C THR A 194 -2.13 -23.07 -9.40
N SER A 195 -2.88 -21.98 -9.28
CA SER A 195 -2.44 -20.73 -8.63
C SER A 195 -2.11 -20.96 -7.15
N VAL A 196 -2.94 -21.72 -6.41
CA VAL A 196 -2.62 -22.11 -5.03
C VAL A 196 -1.29 -22.86 -5.00
N SER A 197 -1.13 -23.91 -5.81
CA SER A 197 0.09 -24.72 -5.85
C SER A 197 1.34 -23.87 -6.15
N ARG A 198 1.23 -22.90 -7.07
CA ARG A 198 2.28 -21.94 -7.38
C ARG A 198 2.65 -21.09 -6.15
N VAL A 199 1.66 -20.45 -5.53
CA VAL A 199 1.88 -19.58 -4.35
C VAL A 199 2.52 -20.36 -3.20
N LEU A 200 2.10 -21.61 -2.96
CA LEU A 200 2.69 -22.45 -1.90
C LEU A 200 4.16 -22.78 -2.20
N LYS A 201 4.50 -23.08 -3.46
CA LYS A 201 5.87 -23.36 -3.88
C LYS A 201 6.77 -22.12 -3.74
N GLU A 202 6.26 -20.95 -4.11
CA GLU A 202 6.96 -19.67 -3.95
C GLU A 202 7.22 -19.38 -2.47
N GLN A 203 6.20 -19.50 -1.60
CA GLN A 203 6.36 -19.35 -0.15
C GLN A 203 7.40 -20.31 0.44
N GLY A 204 7.38 -21.58 0.05
CA GLY A 204 8.38 -22.56 0.48
C GLY A 204 9.79 -22.22 0.03
N SER A 205 9.95 -21.59 -1.15
CA SER A 205 11.24 -21.13 -1.65
C SER A 205 11.76 -19.94 -0.84
N TYR A 206 10.89 -19.00 -0.48
CA TYR A 206 11.25 -17.86 0.37
C TYR A 206 11.65 -18.29 1.79
N ALA A 207 10.90 -19.22 2.39
CA ALA A 207 11.24 -19.76 3.71
C ALA A 207 12.63 -20.43 3.72
N LYS A 208 12.97 -21.18 2.66
CA LYS A 208 14.30 -21.79 2.50
C LYS A 208 15.41 -20.75 2.33
N ALA A 209 15.19 -19.72 1.51
CA ALA A 209 16.17 -18.65 1.32
C ALA A 209 16.45 -17.91 2.63
N LEU A 210 15.41 -17.61 3.41
CA LEU A 210 15.54 -16.96 4.71
C LEU A 210 16.26 -17.86 5.73
N ALA A 211 15.92 -19.15 5.77
CA ALA A 211 16.61 -20.11 6.64
C ALA A 211 18.10 -20.27 6.28
N ALA A 212 18.43 -20.24 4.98
CA ALA A 212 19.82 -20.26 4.52
C ALA A 212 20.57 -18.99 4.97
N ALA A 213 19.97 -17.80 4.81
CA ALA A 213 20.58 -16.57 5.28
C ALA A 213 20.82 -16.57 6.80
N ARG A 214 19.85 -17.05 7.58
CA ARG A 214 20.00 -17.23 9.04
C ARG A 214 21.15 -18.15 9.43
N SER A 215 21.37 -19.21 8.65
CA SER A 215 22.44 -20.17 8.93
C SER A 215 23.85 -19.58 8.78
N MET A 216 23.98 -18.44 8.09
CA MET A 216 25.25 -17.71 7.97
C MET A 216 25.59 -16.93 9.24
N GLY A 217 24.60 -16.67 10.10
CA GLY A 217 24.80 -16.02 11.41
C GLY A 217 25.07 -14.51 11.37
N ASP A 218 24.94 -13.86 10.20
CA ASP A 218 25.05 -12.41 10.05
C ASP A 218 23.64 -11.77 9.93
N PRO A 219 23.18 -11.04 10.96
CA PRO A 219 21.89 -10.35 10.92
C PRO A 219 21.76 -9.31 9.79
N SER A 220 22.88 -8.73 9.34
CA SER A 220 22.91 -7.72 8.28
C SER A 220 22.65 -8.37 6.92
N GLU A 221 23.28 -9.52 6.66
CA GLU A 221 23.02 -10.30 5.44
C GLU A 221 21.60 -10.86 5.42
N GLU A 222 21.08 -11.35 6.55
CA GLU A 222 19.68 -11.77 6.66
C GLU A 222 18.73 -10.62 6.30
N PHE A 223 18.96 -9.42 6.86
CA PHE A 223 18.14 -8.25 6.58
C PHE A 223 18.22 -7.81 5.11
N ALA A 224 19.41 -7.86 4.50
CA ALA A 224 19.60 -7.55 3.09
C ALA A 224 18.91 -8.55 2.13
N GLU A 225 18.86 -9.84 2.49
CA GLU A 225 18.11 -10.85 1.71
C GLU A 225 16.59 -10.69 1.88
N ARG A 226 16.11 -10.48 3.11
CA ARG A 226 14.69 -10.15 3.36
C ARG A 226 14.25 -8.92 2.56
N SER A 227 15.14 -7.94 2.45
CA SER A 227 14.89 -6.70 1.72
C SER A 227 14.77 -6.87 0.21
N ARG A 228 14.98 -8.06 -0.36
CA ARG A 228 14.82 -8.36 -1.80
C ARG A 228 14.03 -9.67 -2.04
N MET A 229 13.35 -10.17 -1.02
CA MET A 229 12.75 -11.51 -1.03
C MET A 229 11.65 -11.68 -2.08
N TYR A 230 10.92 -10.61 -2.44
CA TYR A 230 9.79 -10.67 -3.38
C TYR A 230 10.10 -10.10 -4.77
N ARG A 231 11.38 -9.97 -5.13
CA ARG A 231 11.83 -9.47 -6.44
C ARG A 231 11.20 -10.17 -7.65
N ASN A 232 10.85 -11.45 -7.51
CA ASN A 232 10.22 -12.24 -8.59
C ASN A 232 8.70 -12.44 -8.40
N ARG A 233 8.11 -11.88 -7.35
CA ARG A 233 6.68 -12.06 -7.04
C ARG A 233 5.81 -11.04 -7.77
N GLY A 234 4.53 -11.34 -7.94
CA GLY A 234 3.52 -10.34 -8.27
C GLY A 234 3.47 -9.21 -7.22
N LEU A 235 3.23 -7.99 -7.67
CA LEU A 235 3.18 -6.82 -6.79
C LEU A 235 1.86 -6.80 -6.01
N SER A 236 1.94 -6.94 -4.70
CA SER A 236 0.74 -6.94 -3.86
C SER A 236 0.38 -5.52 -3.45
N SER A 237 -0.91 -5.21 -3.47
CA SER A 237 -1.43 -3.94 -2.97
C SER A 237 -1.87 -4.00 -1.51
N ASP A 238 -1.69 -5.10 -0.77
CA ASP A 238 -2.24 -5.17 0.59
C ASP A 238 -1.61 -4.16 1.56
N THR A 239 -2.39 -3.74 2.54
CA THR A 239 -1.96 -2.86 3.64
C THR A 239 -2.34 -3.49 4.97
N SER A 240 -1.59 -3.21 6.02
CA SER A 240 -1.87 -3.70 7.37
C SER A 240 -1.55 -2.63 8.41
N LEU A 241 -2.11 -2.79 9.62
CA LEU A 241 -1.97 -1.79 10.68
C LEU A 241 -0.57 -1.77 11.30
N LEU A 242 0.00 -2.95 11.59
CA LEU A 242 1.19 -3.09 12.45
C LEU A 242 2.46 -2.40 11.92
N PRO A 243 2.77 -2.38 10.61
CA PRO A 243 3.87 -1.57 10.10
C PRO A 243 3.78 -0.09 10.49
N ASN A 244 2.57 0.45 10.65
CA ASN A 244 2.36 1.83 11.08
C ASN A 244 2.63 2.06 12.57
N TYR A 245 2.52 1.02 13.40
CA TYR A 245 3.02 1.07 14.78
C TYR A 245 4.55 1.19 14.79
N GLY A 246 5.26 0.39 13.98
CA GLY A 246 6.71 0.51 13.80
C GLY A 246 7.14 1.91 13.32
N LEU A 247 6.37 2.50 12.41
CA LEU A 247 6.58 3.87 11.93
C LEU A 247 6.34 4.92 13.03
N GLU A 248 5.29 4.80 13.85
CA GLU A 248 5.06 5.74 14.96
C GLU A 248 6.17 5.67 16.01
N GLU A 249 6.61 4.47 16.39
CA GLU A 249 7.74 4.30 17.32
C GLU A 249 9.04 4.89 16.75
N SER A 250 9.26 4.74 15.44
CA SER A 250 10.39 5.37 14.74
C SER A 250 10.31 6.90 14.80
N LEU A 251 9.13 7.48 14.55
CA LEU A 251 8.92 8.93 14.65
C LEU A 251 9.10 9.45 16.09
N LYS A 252 8.65 8.70 17.10
CA LYS A 252 8.92 9.01 18.53
C LYS A 252 10.42 9.02 18.80
N ALA A 253 11.15 8.03 18.32
CA ALA A 253 12.58 7.92 18.53
C ALA A 253 13.36 9.04 17.81
N LEU A 254 13.05 9.33 16.54
CA LEU A 254 13.57 10.48 15.79
C LEU A 254 13.36 11.80 16.55
N LEU A 255 12.15 12.01 17.07
CA LEU A 255 11.80 13.22 17.84
C LEU A 255 12.59 13.29 19.15
N SER A 256 12.67 12.19 19.89
CA SER A 256 13.39 12.12 21.17
C SER A 256 14.90 12.38 21.03
N ARG A 257 15.47 12.00 19.87
CA ARG A 257 16.87 12.21 19.52
C ARG A 257 17.13 13.59 18.91
N GLY A 258 16.09 14.40 18.71
CA GLY A 258 16.19 15.73 18.10
C GLY A 258 16.49 15.72 16.59
N LEU A 259 16.39 14.56 15.93
CA LEU A 259 16.63 14.42 14.49
C LEU A 259 15.48 15.01 13.65
N ILE A 260 14.27 15.00 14.21
CA ILE A 260 13.09 15.67 13.64
C ILE A 260 12.50 16.61 14.69
N GLN A 261 12.01 17.78 14.24
CA GLN A 261 11.56 18.85 15.13
C GLN A 261 10.02 18.96 15.14
N PRO A 262 9.41 19.38 16.26
CA PRO A 262 7.98 19.70 16.27
C PRO A 262 7.61 20.71 15.17
N GLY A 263 6.50 20.47 14.48
CA GLY A 263 6.00 21.31 13.39
C GLY A 263 6.87 21.32 12.11
N SER A 264 7.91 20.49 12.01
CA SER A 264 8.80 20.49 10.84
C SER A 264 8.27 19.71 9.63
N VAL A 265 7.19 18.93 9.79
CA VAL A 265 6.59 18.11 8.73
C VAL A 265 5.35 18.81 8.17
N LYS A 266 5.42 19.16 6.89
CA LYS A 266 4.37 19.83 6.09
C LYS A 266 3.96 19.00 4.88
N ARG A 267 4.88 18.28 4.24
CA ARG A 267 4.61 17.44 3.06
C ARG A 267 5.12 16.03 3.28
N ILE A 268 4.21 15.07 3.14
CA ILE A 268 4.50 13.63 3.27
C ILE A 268 4.23 12.93 1.94
N ALA A 269 5.14 12.07 1.51
CA ALA A 269 4.84 11.07 0.50
C ALA A 269 4.63 9.70 1.14
N VAL A 270 3.60 8.97 0.71
CA VAL A 270 3.43 7.56 1.05
C VAL A 270 3.51 6.75 -0.25
N VAL A 271 4.59 6.00 -0.40
CA VAL A 271 4.80 5.11 -1.53
C VAL A 271 4.15 3.77 -1.21
N GLY A 272 3.22 3.33 -2.05
CA GLY A 272 2.43 2.12 -1.83
C GLY A 272 1.50 2.24 -0.63
N PRO A 273 0.51 3.15 -0.64
CA PRO A 273 -0.45 3.31 0.47
C PRO A 273 -1.29 2.04 0.73
N GLY A 274 -1.34 1.16 -0.27
CA GLY A 274 -2.04 -0.12 -0.23
C GLY A 274 -3.56 -0.03 -0.12
N LEU A 275 -4.20 -1.17 -0.28
CA LEU A 275 -5.63 -1.42 -0.29
C LEU A 275 -5.84 -2.84 0.26
N ASP A 276 -6.41 -2.91 1.45
CA ASP A 276 -6.73 -4.14 2.17
C ASP A 276 -7.73 -4.96 1.35
N PHE A 277 -7.22 -5.98 0.67
CA PHE A 277 -8.05 -6.92 -0.07
C PHE A 277 -8.48 -8.09 0.78
N THR A 278 -7.58 -8.74 1.50
CA THR A 278 -7.92 -9.76 2.49
C THR A 278 -6.77 -9.77 3.46
N ASP A 279 -7.05 -9.64 4.76
CA ASP A 279 -6.02 -9.73 5.77
C ASP A 279 -5.24 -11.05 5.59
N LYS A 280 -3.96 -10.94 5.24
CA LYS A 280 -3.09 -12.10 4.96
C LYS A 280 -2.75 -12.92 6.21
N GLN A 281 -2.86 -12.32 7.39
CA GLN A 281 -2.58 -13.00 8.65
C GLN A 281 -3.85 -13.65 9.19
N GLU A 282 -4.97 -12.92 9.13
CA GLU A 282 -6.18 -13.29 9.88
C GLU A 282 -7.45 -13.46 9.02
N GLY A 283 -7.39 -13.23 7.70
CA GLY A 283 -8.44 -13.62 6.74
C GLY A 283 -9.73 -12.83 6.79
N PHE A 284 -9.73 -11.60 7.31
CA PHE A 284 -10.94 -10.81 7.46
C PHE A 284 -11.29 -10.07 6.16
N ASP A 285 -12.48 -10.34 5.63
CA ASP A 285 -12.99 -9.79 4.37
C ASP A 285 -14.46 -9.29 4.47
N PHE A 286 -15.00 -9.20 5.69
CA PHE A 286 -16.40 -8.85 5.97
C PHE A 286 -16.69 -7.34 6.00
N TYR A 287 -15.71 -6.51 5.68
CA TYR A 287 -15.83 -5.05 5.62
C TYR A 287 -15.35 -4.49 4.27
N PRO A 288 -15.76 -3.27 3.88
CA PRO A 288 -15.35 -2.66 2.60
C PRO A 288 -13.83 -2.59 2.46
N GLN A 289 -13.31 -2.69 1.24
CA GLN A 289 -11.88 -2.53 1.02
C GLN A 289 -11.41 -1.15 1.47
N GLN A 290 -10.20 -1.09 2.01
CA GLN A 290 -9.70 0.14 2.64
C GLN A 290 -8.19 0.30 2.54
N THR A 291 -7.71 1.54 2.41
CA THR A 291 -6.33 1.91 2.76
C THR A 291 -6.23 2.29 4.24
N ILE A 292 -5.04 2.10 4.84
CA ILE A 292 -4.77 2.40 6.26
C ILE A 292 -3.60 3.38 6.39
N GLN A 293 -2.48 3.11 5.72
CA GLN A 293 -1.21 3.79 5.97
C GLN A 293 -1.23 5.33 5.84
N PRO A 294 -1.87 5.94 4.81
CA PRO A 294 -1.95 7.40 4.74
C PRO A 294 -2.61 8.03 5.97
N PHE A 295 -3.68 7.41 6.47
CA PHE A 295 -4.39 7.89 7.65
C PHE A 295 -3.59 7.62 8.92
N ALA A 296 -2.95 6.45 9.03
CA ALA A 296 -2.09 6.10 10.15
C ALA A 296 -0.97 7.13 10.34
N ILE A 297 -0.29 7.48 9.25
CA ILE A 297 0.81 8.45 9.28
C ILE A 297 0.31 9.85 9.65
N ILE A 298 -0.81 10.31 9.07
CA ILE A 298 -1.39 11.61 9.44
C ILE A 298 -1.73 11.64 10.94
N ASP A 299 -2.35 10.58 11.47
CA ASP A 299 -2.70 10.48 12.88
C ASP A 299 -1.44 10.58 13.78
N SER A 300 -0.40 9.80 13.47
CA SER A 300 0.86 9.79 14.22
C SER A 300 1.60 11.13 14.17
N VAL A 301 1.76 11.77 13.00
CA VAL A 301 2.49 13.05 12.94
C VAL A 301 1.76 14.20 13.64
N LEU A 302 0.42 14.16 13.68
CA LEU A 302 -0.38 15.11 14.45
C LEU A 302 -0.29 14.85 15.95
N ARG A 303 -0.40 13.57 16.36
CA ARG A 303 -0.29 13.14 17.76
C ARG A 303 1.05 13.54 18.36
N LEU A 304 2.13 13.35 17.60
CA LEU A 304 3.50 13.70 17.96
C LEU A 304 3.83 15.18 17.75
N LYS A 305 2.87 16.00 17.28
CA LYS A 305 3.04 17.43 17.00
C LYS A 305 4.16 17.73 16.00
N LEU A 306 4.50 16.77 15.14
CA LEU A 306 5.47 16.93 14.05
C LEU A 306 4.86 17.73 12.89
N ALA A 307 3.54 17.69 12.73
CA ALA A 307 2.80 18.43 11.72
C ALA A 307 1.69 19.28 12.33
N ARG A 308 1.28 20.33 11.61
CA ARG A 308 0.04 21.06 11.90
C ARG A 308 -1.07 20.58 10.97
N SER A 309 -2.26 20.37 11.53
CA SER A 309 -3.37 19.81 10.79
C SER A 309 -3.85 20.68 9.64
N ASP A 310 -3.66 22.00 9.69
CA ASP A 310 -4.11 22.95 8.67
C ASP A 310 -3.15 23.03 7.47
N ALA A 311 -1.86 22.81 7.69
CA ALA A 311 -0.78 22.95 6.70
C ALA A 311 -0.25 21.63 6.13
N LEU A 312 -0.67 20.48 6.66
CA LEU A 312 -0.19 19.18 6.21
C LEU A 312 -0.78 18.80 4.84
N GLU A 313 0.09 18.40 3.92
CA GLU A 313 -0.23 17.82 2.62
C GLU A 313 0.33 16.40 2.51
N VAL A 314 -0.46 15.49 1.96
CA VAL A 314 -0.05 14.09 1.76
C VAL A 314 -0.25 13.70 0.31
N VAL A 315 0.81 13.23 -0.32
CA VAL A 315 0.76 12.64 -1.66
C VAL A 315 0.97 11.14 -1.53
N THR A 316 0.15 10.34 -2.21
CA THR A 316 0.37 8.89 -2.27
C THR A 316 0.84 8.52 -3.67
N PHE A 317 1.87 7.69 -3.76
CA PHE A 317 2.40 7.19 -5.02
C PHE A 317 2.17 5.69 -5.12
N ASP A 318 1.42 5.26 -6.13
CA ASP A 318 1.20 3.84 -6.41
C ASP A 318 1.09 3.62 -7.92
N LEU A 319 1.57 2.48 -8.40
CA LEU A 319 1.46 2.09 -9.80
C LEU A 319 0.15 1.34 -10.09
N SER A 320 -0.59 0.93 -9.05
CA SER A 320 -1.89 0.25 -9.12
C SER A 320 -3.03 1.26 -9.39
N PRO A 321 -3.72 1.18 -10.55
CA PRO A 321 -4.88 2.02 -10.81
C PRO A 321 -5.98 1.84 -9.77
N ARG A 322 -6.15 0.60 -9.27
CA ARG A 322 -7.17 0.27 -8.28
C ARG A 322 -6.96 1.01 -6.95
N VAL A 323 -5.72 1.08 -6.48
CA VAL A 323 -5.36 1.78 -5.24
C VAL A 323 -5.59 3.29 -5.42
N ASN A 324 -5.09 3.85 -6.53
CA ASN A 324 -5.24 5.27 -6.85
C ASN A 324 -6.71 5.67 -7.01
N ASP A 325 -7.51 4.87 -7.72
CA ASP A 325 -8.93 5.11 -7.93
C ASP A 325 -9.73 5.02 -6.62
N HIS A 326 -9.35 4.12 -5.71
CA HIS A 326 -9.97 4.02 -4.39
C HIS A 326 -9.80 5.31 -3.58
N LEU A 327 -8.56 5.82 -3.53
CA LEU A 327 -8.23 7.07 -2.86
C LEU A 327 -8.87 8.28 -3.54
N GLU A 328 -8.93 8.30 -4.87
CA GLU A 328 -9.59 9.36 -5.63
C GLU A 328 -11.10 9.40 -5.32
N ARG A 329 -11.78 8.24 -5.36
CA ARG A 329 -13.19 8.14 -4.97
C ARG A 329 -13.40 8.54 -3.50
N ALA A 330 -12.49 8.17 -2.60
CA ALA A 330 -12.55 8.58 -1.19
C ALA A 330 -12.45 10.11 -1.06
N LYS A 331 -11.50 10.75 -1.76
CA LYS A 331 -11.34 12.20 -1.79
C LYS A 331 -12.58 12.91 -2.33
N GLN A 332 -13.15 12.43 -3.44
CA GLN A 332 -14.36 12.98 -4.03
C GLN A 332 -15.58 12.87 -3.08
N ARG A 333 -15.73 11.74 -2.38
CA ARG A 333 -16.77 11.59 -1.34
C ARG A 333 -16.55 12.54 -0.18
N ALA A 334 -15.30 12.73 0.25
CA ALA A 334 -14.95 13.66 1.32
C ALA A 334 -15.22 15.13 0.96
N GLN A 335 -14.99 15.53 -0.29
CA GLN A 335 -15.38 16.86 -0.77
C GLN A 335 -16.90 17.11 -0.70
N ARG A 336 -17.70 16.03 -0.72
CA ARG A 336 -19.16 16.06 -0.49
C ARG A 336 -19.55 15.86 0.98
N GLY A 337 -18.59 15.96 1.90
CA GLY A 337 -18.81 15.85 3.34
C GLY A 337 -18.86 14.42 3.90
N SER A 338 -18.63 13.38 3.09
CA SER A 338 -18.64 12.00 3.59
C SER A 338 -17.33 11.62 4.30
N SER A 339 -17.43 11.00 5.47
CA SER A 339 -16.27 10.42 6.15
C SER A 339 -15.72 9.20 5.42
N TYR A 340 -14.47 8.85 5.72
CA TYR A 340 -13.90 7.55 5.36
C TYR A 340 -13.85 6.66 6.60
N VAL A 341 -14.46 5.48 6.58
CA VAL A 341 -14.48 4.59 7.75
C VAL A 341 -13.39 3.54 7.62
N VAL A 342 -12.47 3.51 8.60
CA VAL A 342 -11.45 2.46 8.73
C VAL A 342 -11.92 1.43 9.74
N GLN A 343 -11.86 0.14 9.37
CA GLN A 343 -12.16 -1.01 10.21
C GLN A 343 -10.85 -1.62 10.71
N LEU A 344 -10.76 -1.91 12.00
CA LEU A 344 -9.54 -2.35 12.67
C LEU A 344 -9.82 -3.65 13.41
N PRO A 345 -9.90 -4.79 12.71
CA PRO A 345 -9.98 -6.08 13.34
C PRO A 345 -8.69 -6.37 14.13
N ARG A 346 -8.82 -7.10 15.23
CA ARG A 346 -7.72 -7.59 16.05
C ARG A 346 -8.10 -8.93 16.66
N ASP A 347 -7.41 -9.99 16.27
CA ASP A 347 -7.50 -11.28 16.96
C ASP A 347 -6.79 -11.20 18.32
N PRO A 348 -7.48 -11.37 19.46
CA PRO A 348 -6.82 -11.45 20.77
C PRO A 348 -5.81 -12.61 20.88
N ASN A 349 -5.95 -13.67 20.09
CA ASN A 349 -5.03 -14.81 20.09
C ASN A 349 -3.72 -14.51 19.34
N ALA A 350 -3.64 -13.40 18.62
CA ALA A 350 -2.40 -12.96 17.97
C ALA A 350 -1.34 -12.49 18.98
N THR A 351 -1.64 -12.44 20.29
CA THR A 351 -0.65 -12.15 21.36
C THR A 351 0.16 -10.87 21.11
N TRP A 352 -0.52 -9.81 20.66
CA TRP A 352 0.14 -8.52 20.40
C TRP A 352 0.78 -7.96 21.67
N LYS A 353 1.98 -7.40 21.54
CA LYS A 353 2.68 -6.70 22.62
C LYS A 353 1.83 -5.51 23.10
N PRO A 354 1.98 -5.10 24.38
CA PRO A 354 1.18 -4.00 24.95
C PRO A 354 1.21 -2.71 24.12
N GLY A 355 2.37 -2.33 23.57
CA GLY A 355 2.51 -1.14 22.72
C GLY A 355 1.71 -1.24 21.41
N ALA A 356 1.70 -2.39 20.75
CA ALA A 356 0.88 -2.62 19.54
C ALA A 356 -0.62 -2.58 19.86
N VAL A 357 -1.03 -3.14 21.01
CA VAL A 357 -2.41 -3.05 21.50
C VAL A 357 -2.81 -1.60 21.78
N GLN A 358 -1.91 -0.83 22.40
CA GLN A 358 -2.12 0.59 22.67
C GLN A 358 -2.25 1.39 21.36
N TYR A 359 -1.32 1.20 20.42
CA TYR A 359 -1.37 1.84 19.11
C TYR A 359 -2.69 1.56 18.38
N TRP A 360 -3.09 0.29 18.33
CA TRP A 360 -4.41 -0.08 17.81
C TRP A 360 -5.48 0.72 18.51
N SER A 361 -5.55 0.70 19.84
CA SER A 361 -6.60 1.36 20.63
C SER A 361 -6.69 2.87 20.44
N GLN A 362 -5.58 3.52 20.09
CA GLN A 362 -5.49 4.97 19.94
C GLN A 362 -5.60 5.45 18.50
N PHE A 363 -5.45 4.55 17.51
CA PHE A 363 -5.56 4.89 16.10
C PHE A 363 -6.80 5.76 15.84
N GLY A 364 -6.57 6.88 15.17
CA GLY A 364 -7.61 7.76 14.68
C GLY A 364 -8.04 8.85 15.66
N ASP A 365 -7.46 8.93 16.86
CA ASP A 365 -7.84 9.90 17.88
C ASP A 365 -7.52 11.37 17.49
N GLN A 366 -6.59 11.59 16.55
CA GLN A 366 -6.31 12.93 16.02
C GLN A 366 -7.14 13.26 14.79
N ILE A 367 -7.55 12.25 14.01
CA ILE A 367 -8.10 12.46 12.66
C ILE A 367 -9.57 12.11 12.48
N GLY A 368 -10.17 11.44 13.46
CA GLY A 368 -11.52 10.92 13.36
C GLY A 368 -12.23 10.82 14.70
N SER A 369 -13.25 9.96 14.73
CA SER A 369 -13.97 9.56 15.93
C SER A 369 -14.39 8.09 15.82
N ALA A 370 -14.57 7.44 16.95
CA ALA A 370 -15.07 6.06 16.96
C ALA A 370 -16.46 5.98 16.32
N THR A 371 -16.71 4.92 15.56
CA THR A 371 -18.01 4.63 14.96
C THR A 371 -18.35 3.14 15.08
N THR A 372 -19.56 2.77 14.70
CA THR A 372 -20.02 1.39 14.73
C THR A 372 -19.18 0.52 13.79
N PRO A 373 -18.52 -0.55 14.30
CA PRO A 373 -17.77 -1.47 13.45
C PRO A 373 -18.69 -2.30 12.57
N ALA A 374 -18.14 -2.84 11.48
CA ALA A 374 -18.83 -3.82 10.65
C ALA A 374 -19.23 -5.04 11.47
N ALA A 375 -20.38 -5.64 11.17
CA ALA A 375 -20.86 -6.82 11.86
C ALA A 375 -19.90 -8.01 11.63
N ILE A 376 -19.51 -8.67 12.71
CA ILE A 376 -18.68 -9.86 12.66
C ILE A 376 -19.55 -11.05 12.21
N PRO A 377 -19.14 -11.82 11.18
CA PRO A 377 -19.89 -13.00 10.74
C PRO A 377 -20.02 -14.03 11.87
N ALA A 378 -21.15 -14.75 11.92
CA ALA A 378 -21.45 -15.73 12.99
C ALA A 378 -20.39 -16.85 13.14
N GLY A 379 -19.62 -17.14 12.09
CA GLY A 379 -18.53 -18.12 12.11
C GLY A 379 -17.19 -17.59 12.65
N VAL A 380 -17.10 -16.29 12.98
CA VAL A 380 -15.88 -15.65 13.49
C VAL A 380 -16.08 -15.30 14.97
N SER A 381 -15.47 -16.07 15.86
CA SER A 381 -15.56 -15.88 17.31
C SER A 381 -14.32 -15.21 17.89
N GLY A 382 -14.48 -14.40 18.95
CA GLY A 382 -13.36 -13.83 19.72
C GLY A 382 -12.69 -12.60 19.10
N LEU A 383 -13.00 -12.27 17.84
CA LEU A 383 -12.46 -11.11 17.16
C LEU A 383 -12.91 -9.80 17.84
N LYS A 384 -11.97 -8.88 18.07
CA LYS A 384 -12.27 -7.50 18.48
C LYS A 384 -12.21 -6.61 17.24
N VAL A 385 -13.23 -5.78 17.03
CA VAL A 385 -13.25 -4.84 15.90
C VAL A 385 -13.52 -3.44 16.43
N ARG A 386 -12.70 -2.49 15.99
CA ARG A 386 -12.97 -1.06 16.12
C ARG A 386 -13.18 -0.44 14.76
N ALA A 387 -13.94 0.65 14.71
CA ALA A 387 -14.03 1.47 13.52
C ALA A 387 -13.81 2.94 13.85
N VAL A 388 -13.15 3.63 12.93
CA VAL A 388 -12.91 5.08 13.02
C VAL A 388 -13.49 5.75 11.79
N SER A 389 -14.38 6.71 12.01
CA SER A 389 -14.85 7.64 10.98
C SER A 389 -13.85 8.79 10.86
N ILE A 390 -13.04 8.75 9.82
CA ILE A 390 -12.02 9.76 9.49
C ILE A 390 -12.72 10.99 8.91
N ARG A 391 -12.38 12.17 9.44
CA ARG A 391 -13.03 13.43 9.05
C ARG A 391 -12.79 13.73 7.57
N PRO A 392 -13.80 14.24 6.83
CA PRO A 392 -13.65 14.57 5.41
C PRO A 392 -12.47 15.51 5.12
N ALA A 393 -12.25 16.52 5.99
CA ALA A 393 -11.14 17.45 5.87
C ALA A 393 -9.74 16.80 5.95
N ILE A 394 -9.63 15.62 6.59
CA ILE A 394 -8.37 14.85 6.59
C ILE A 394 -8.24 14.06 5.29
N VAL A 395 -9.30 13.38 4.86
CA VAL A 395 -9.32 12.62 3.59
C VAL A 395 -9.00 13.53 2.40
N SER A 396 -9.51 14.75 2.38
CA SER A 396 -9.27 15.72 1.31
C SER A 396 -7.81 16.19 1.19
N ARG A 397 -6.95 15.95 2.20
CA ARG A 397 -5.51 16.28 2.16
C ARG A 397 -4.68 15.29 1.37
N ILE A 398 -5.27 14.14 1.04
CA ILE A 398 -4.59 13.10 0.28
C ILE A 398 -4.72 13.40 -1.21
N THR A 399 -3.61 13.35 -1.93
CA THR A 399 -3.57 13.45 -3.39
C THR A 399 -2.94 12.17 -3.94
N PRO A 400 -3.73 11.26 -4.53
CA PRO A 400 -3.18 10.07 -5.17
C PRO A 400 -2.59 10.39 -6.53
N ALA A 401 -1.41 9.82 -6.80
CA ALA A 401 -0.68 9.97 -8.03
C ALA A 401 -0.18 8.61 -8.53
N ASP A 402 -0.38 8.36 -9.82
CA ASP A 402 0.20 7.21 -10.50
C ASP A 402 1.70 7.44 -10.68
N LEU A 403 2.51 6.59 -10.06
CA LEU A 403 3.96 6.70 -10.12
C LEU A 403 4.63 5.35 -9.83
N ASN A 404 5.56 4.97 -10.70
CA ASN A 404 6.48 3.86 -10.44
C ASN A 404 7.74 4.40 -9.76
N ILE A 405 7.86 4.23 -8.44
CA ILE A 405 8.95 4.80 -7.63
C ILE A 405 10.35 4.38 -8.11
N VAL A 406 10.45 3.22 -8.77
CA VAL A 406 11.72 2.69 -9.28
C VAL A 406 12.23 3.51 -10.47
N LEU A 407 11.35 3.92 -11.36
CA LEU A 407 11.73 4.46 -12.66
C LEU A 407 11.30 5.92 -12.86
N GLN A 408 10.40 6.41 -12.02
CA GLN A 408 9.77 7.70 -12.15
C GLN A 408 9.87 8.52 -10.87
N HIS A 409 9.97 9.83 -11.04
CA HIS A 409 9.79 10.80 -9.96
C HIS A 409 8.80 11.89 -10.41
N PRO A 410 8.11 12.55 -9.47
CA PRO A 410 7.32 13.74 -9.81
C PRO A 410 8.24 14.89 -10.22
N GLU A 411 7.77 15.74 -11.13
CA GLU A 411 8.37 17.06 -11.36
C GLU A 411 8.00 17.98 -10.19
N LEU A 412 8.98 18.30 -9.32
CA LEU A 412 8.76 19.11 -8.12
C LEU A 412 9.72 20.30 -8.04
N PRO A 413 9.20 21.53 -7.88
CA PRO A 413 10.00 22.65 -7.39
C PRO A 413 10.64 22.35 -6.04
N ALA A 414 11.78 22.97 -5.73
CA ALA A 414 12.49 22.72 -4.45
C ALA A 414 11.61 22.97 -3.21
N ALA A 415 10.73 23.97 -3.25
CA ALA A 415 9.78 24.29 -2.17
C ALA A 415 8.68 23.23 -1.96
N GLU A 416 8.48 22.35 -2.95
CA GLU A 416 7.44 21.32 -2.98
C GLU A 416 7.97 19.91 -2.69
N ARG A 417 9.28 19.79 -2.41
CA ARG A 417 9.90 18.53 -2.00
C ARG A 417 9.38 18.10 -0.62
N PHE A 418 9.44 16.80 -0.37
CA PHE A 418 8.85 16.18 0.81
C PHE A 418 9.79 16.27 2.02
N ASP A 419 9.18 16.43 3.19
CA ASP A 419 9.88 16.39 4.48
C ASP A 419 10.05 14.95 4.96
N LEU A 420 9.09 14.10 4.59
CA LEU A 420 9.00 12.71 5.00
C LEU A 420 8.46 11.86 3.84
N ILE A 421 9.15 10.77 3.53
CA ILE A 421 8.71 9.74 2.59
C ILE A 421 8.60 8.42 3.35
N ILE A 422 7.49 7.72 3.17
CA ILE A 422 7.24 6.40 3.75
C ILE A 422 7.23 5.38 2.63
N ALA A 423 8.02 4.31 2.75
CA ALA A 423 8.06 3.21 1.77
C ALA A 423 8.25 1.86 2.49
N THR A 424 7.25 1.42 3.25
CA THR A 424 7.29 0.12 3.95
C THR A 424 6.62 -0.96 3.13
N ASN A 425 7.23 -2.15 3.07
CA ASN A 425 6.71 -3.30 2.33
C ASN A 425 6.55 -3.06 0.82
N ILE A 426 7.37 -2.16 0.26
CA ILE A 426 7.38 -1.86 -1.18
C ILE A 426 8.70 -2.23 -1.84
N LEU A 427 9.84 -1.85 -1.26
CA LEU A 427 11.12 -1.99 -1.95
C LEU A 427 11.60 -3.44 -2.03
N LEU A 428 11.09 -4.34 -1.18
CA LEU A 428 11.33 -5.79 -1.25
C LEU A 428 10.83 -6.50 -2.51
N TYR A 429 10.03 -5.84 -3.33
CA TYR A 429 9.57 -6.34 -4.62
C TYR A 429 10.55 -6.11 -5.77
N TYR A 430 11.69 -5.49 -5.49
CA TYR A 430 12.66 -5.08 -6.49
C TYR A 430 14.05 -5.65 -6.16
N ASP A 431 14.89 -5.78 -7.19
CA ASP A 431 16.29 -6.16 -7.00
C ASP A 431 17.15 -4.96 -6.58
N THR A 432 18.44 -5.19 -6.32
CA THR A 432 19.36 -4.14 -5.86
C THR A 432 19.51 -3.00 -6.86
N PHE A 433 19.50 -3.28 -8.16
CA PHE A 433 19.63 -2.26 -9.19
C PHE A 433 18.39 -1.36 -9.21
N GLU A 434 17.21 -1.96 -9.22
CA GLU A 434 15.94 -1.25 -9.15
C GLU A 434 15.77 -0.48 -7.83
N GLN A 435 16.18 -1.05 -6.69
CA GLN A 435 16.19 -0.34 -5.40
C GLN A 435 17.09 0.90 -5.42
N SER A 436 18.23 0.83 -6.11
CA SER A 436 19.15 1.94 -6.25
C SER A 436 18.57 3.06 -7.13
N LEU A 437 17.84 2.71 -8.20
CA LEU A 437 17.07 3.68 -8.98
C LEU A 437 15.93 4.31 -8.17
N ALA A 438 15.26 3.53 -7.33
CA ALA A 438 14.23 4.04 -6.42
C ALA A 438 14.81 5.03 -5.40
N LEU A 439 15.98 4.72 -4.82
CA LEU A 439 16.67 5.62 -3.88
C LEU A 439 17.08 6.94 -4.55
N LEU A 440 17.50 6.90 -5.82
CA LEU A 440 17.78 8.09 -6.61
C LEU A 440 16.52 8.97 -6.82
N ASN A 441 15.36 8.36 -7.10
CA ASN A 441 14.09 9.09 -7.18
C ASN A 441 13.68 9.68 -5.81
N VAL A 442 13.85 8.92 -4.73
CA VAL A 442 13.61 9.39 -3.34
C VAL A 442 14.48 10.59 -3.02
N GLU A 443 15.77 10.56 -3.36
CA GLU A 443 16.69 11.68 -3.12
C GLU A 443 16.19 12.97 -3.78
N ARG A 444 15.70 12.88 -5.02
CA ARG A 444 15.13 14.03 -5.78
C ARG A 444 13.85 14.57 -5.17
N MET A 445 13.05 13.68 -4.60
CA MET A 445 11.77 13.99 -3.97
C MET A 445 11.94 14.59 -2.57
N LEU A 446 12.98 14.21 -1.83
CA LEU A 446 13.25 14.73 -0.49
C LEU A 446 13.83 16.15 -0.55
N ARG A 447 13.39 17.01 0.37
CA ARG A 447 14.14 18.25 0.64
C ARG A 447 15.44 17.93 1.40
N PRO A 448 16.46 18.80 1.37
CA PRO A 448 17.60 18.67 2.26
C PRO A 448 17.17 18.53 3.73
N GLY A 449 17.74 17.56 4.44
CA GLY A 449 17.37 17.19 5.82
C GLY A 449 16.08 16.38 5.96
N GLY A 450 15.35 16.12 4.87
CA GLY A 450 14.15 15.26 4.87
C GLY A 450 14.48 13.78 5.06
N PHE A 451 13.48 13.00 5.46
CA PHE A 451 13.64 11.59 5.83
C PHE A 451 12.87 10.64 4.92
N LEU A 452 13.48 9.50 4.59
CA LEU A 452 12.81 8.28 4.14
C LEU A 452 12.75 7.29 5.32
N LEU A 453 11.56 6.78 5.63
CA LEU A 453 11.37 5.64 6.52
C LEU A 453 10.98 4.41 5.69
N SER A 454 11.80 3.36 5.80
CA SER A 454 11.66 2.12 5.04
C SER A 454 11.93 0.93 5.96
N ASN A 455 11.27 -0.21 5.73
CA ASN A 455 11.60 -1.47 6.39
C ASN A 455 12.47 -2.39 5.52
N ASN A 456 13.14 -1.82 4.52
CA ASN A 456 14.08 -2.49 3.65
C ASN A 456 15.46 -1.83 3.77
N ALA A 457 16.50 -2.66 3.86
CA ALA A 457 17.89 -2.24 3.67
C ALA A 457 18.08 -1.86 2.20
N LEU A 458 18.50 -0.61 1.98
CA LEU A 458 18.86 -0.07 0.67
C LEU A 458 20.37 0.09 0.59
N LEU A 459 20.92 -0.23 -0.58
CA LEU A 459 22.34 -0.04 -0.86
C LEU A 459 22.65 1.45 -1.01
N GLU A 460 23.52 1.95 -0.13
CA GLU A 460 24.03 3.32 -0.22
C GLU A 460 25.23 3.35 -1.17
N LEU A 461 25.03 3.97 -2.33
CA LEU A 461 26.11 4.16 -3.31
C LEU A 461 26.95 5.39 -2.94
N PRO A 462 28.26 5.42 -3.28
CA PRO A 462 29.17 6.49 -2.83
C PRO A 462 28.76 7.92 -3.18
N PHE A 463 27.93 8.10 -4.20
CA PHE A 463 27.42 9.39 -4.66
C PHE A 463 26.04 9.76 -4.08
N SER A 464 25.36 8.83 -3.41
CA SER A 464 24.03 9.12 -2.85
C SER A 464 24.15 10.18 -1.77
N ARG A 465 23.16 11.07 -1.71
CA ARG A 465 23.02 12.03 -0.60
C ARG A 465 22.06 11.55 0.47
N VAL A 466 21.50 10.36 0.32
CA VAL A 466 20.53 9.78 1.24
C VAL A 466 21.21 8.64 2.00
N HIS A 467 21.42 8.85 3.30
CA HIS A 467 22.19 7.94 4.14
C HIS A 467 21.37 7.43 5.31
N ALA A 468 21.56 6.16 5.69
CA ALA A 468 20.99 5.65 6.93
C ALA A 468 21.63 6.39 8.11
N VAL A 469 20.82 7.09 8.90
CA VAL A 469 21.30 7.77 10.11
C VAL A 469 21.09 6.93 11.35
N ASP A 470 20.10 6.04 11.34
CA ASP A 470 19.79 5.12 12.43
C ASP A 470 18.69 4.12 12.00
N TYR A 471 18.27 3.27 12.93
CA TYR A 471 17.11 2.39 12.76
C TYR A 471 16.38 2.14 14.08
N LEU A 472 15.19 1.52 13.98
CA LEU A 472 14.48 0.95 15.11
C LEU A 472 13.83 -0.38 14.75
N THR A 473 14.13 -1.41 15.55
CA THR A 473 13.41 -2.69 15.48
C THR A 473 12.23 -2.67 16.45
N VAL A 474 11.04 -2.95 15.93
CA VAL A 474 9.79 -3.01 16.72
C VAL A 474 9.17 -4.38 16.57
N VAL A 475 8.94 -5.05 17.70
CA VAL A 475 8.27 -6.35 17.77
C VAL A 475 6.78 -6.13 18.06
N TYR A 476 5.92 -6.78 17.27
CA TYR A 476 4.48 -6.58 17.30
C TYR A 476 3.76 -7.59 18.19
N SER A 477 4.22 -8.84 18.24
CA SER A 477 3.59 -9.90 19.04
C SER A 477 4.60 -10.91 19.60
N ASP A 478 4.10 -11.94 20.28
CA ASP A 478 4.90 -13.09 20.72
C ASP A 478 5.18 -14.09 19.59
N ARG A 479 4.58 -13.90 18.40
CA ARG A 479 4.87 -14.75 17.23
C ARG A 479 6.33 -14.53 16.77
N PRO A 480 7.07 -15.58 16.40
CA PRO A 480 8.41 -15.43 15.85
C PRO A 480 8.39 -14.53 14.62
N ASP A 481 9.39 -13.65 14.50
CA ASP A 481 9.59 -12.76 13.35
C ASP A 481 8.45 -11.76 13.07
N ASP A 482 7.51 -11.56 14.01
CA ASP A 482 6.41 -10.61 13.85
C ASP A 482 6.81 -9.21 14.35
N GLY A 483 7.51 -8.49 13.47
CA GLY A 483 8.03 -7.15 13.70
C GLY A 483 8.68 -6.56 12.45
N ASP A 484 8.96 -5.26 12.48
CA ASP A 484 9.72 -4.57 11.44
C ASP A 484 11.00 -3.94 11.98
N HIS A 485 11.99 -3.86 11.10
CA HIS A 485 13.19 -3.07 11.28
C HIS A 485 13.08 -1.83 10.39
N ILE A 486 12.75 -0.68 10.99
CA ILE A 486 12.56 0.57 10.26
C ILE A 486 13.89 1.32 10.22
N VAL A 487 14.47 1.45 9.03
CA VAL A 487 15.67 2.23 8.78
C VAL A 487 15.29 3.67 8.47
N TRP A 488 16.03 4.62 9.04
CA TRP A 488 15.82 6.04 8.84
C TRP A 488 16.91 6.57 7.94
N TYR A 489 16.54 6.88 6.71
CA TYR A 489 17.43 7.49 5.74
C TYR A 489 17.21 9.00 5.73
N GLN A 490 18.28 9.79 5.83
CA GLN A 490 18.20 11.24 5.76
C GLN A 490 18.93 11.76 4.53
N ARG A 491 18.29 12.68 3.80
CA ARG A 491 18.97 13.43 2.75
C ARG A 491 19.90 14.47 3.40
N ALA A 492 21.18 14.46 3.04
CA ALA A 492 22.16 15.44 3.49
C ALA A 492 21.74 16.88 3.15
N SER A 493 22.26 17.84 3.92
CA SER A 493 22.13 19.26 3.57
C SER A 493 22.90 19.55 2.27
N ASP A 494 22.39 20.45 1.44
CA ASP A 494 23.04 20.84 0.18
C ASP A 494 24.35 21.61 0.42
#